data_AF-A0A1T4Q4E5-F1
#
_entry.id   AF-A0A1T4Q4E5-F1
#
_cell.length_a   1.000
_cell.length_b   1.000
_cell.length_c   1.000
_cell.angle_alpha   90.00
_cell.angle_beta   90.00
_cell.angle_gamma   90.00
#
_symmetry.space_group_name_H-M   'P 1'
#
loop_
_entity.id
_entity.type
_entity.pdbx_description
1 polymer ?
#
loop_
_entity_poly.entity_id
_entity_poly.type
_entity_poly.pdbx_seq_one_letter_code
_entity_poly.pdbx_strand_id
1 'polypeptide(L)'
;MSSKRKCCVCGNSYEYCGHCDKQASNNTWKLNYCSENCREIFRICSKFEGKLISIEEAKEGLSKLYIGKDIQKSVADTVRKIMEYKSSVVETVEESIEQPIEEIKPKRSRRRRNKSIE
;
A
#
# COMPACT_ATOMS: atom_id res chain seq x y z
N MET A 1 -16.64 -0.45 -15.80
CA MET A 1 -16.38 -1.89 -15.55
C MET A 1 -15.68 -2.02 -14.21
N SER A 2 -16.26 -2.76 -13.29
CA SER A 2 -15.59 -3.16 -12.06
C SER A 2 -14.65 -4.33 -12.34
N SER A 3 -13.53 -4.38 -11.62
CA SER A 3 -12.56 -5.47 -11.72
C SER A 3 -12.34 -6.08 -10.35
N LYS A 4 -12.29 -7.41 -10.29
CA LYS A 4 -11.87 -8.13 -9.09
C LYS A 4 -10.38 -7.92 -8.89
N ARG A 5 -9.99 -7.43 -7.72
CA ARG A 5 -8.61 -7.20 -7.29
C ARG A 5 -8.31 -8.05 -6.08
N LYS A 6 -7.03 -8.36 -5.87
CA LYS A 6 -6.55 -9.09 -4.70
C LYS A 6 -5.74 -8.14 -3.83
N CYS A 7 -5.97 -8.17 -2.52
CA CYS A 7 -5.20 -7.33 -1.60
C CYS A 7 -3.79 -7.88 -1.42
N CYS A 8 -2.78 -7.02 -1.49
CA CYS A 8 -1.38 -7.40 -1.23
C CYS A 8 -1.05 -7.62 0.26
N VAL A 9 -2.00 -7.37 1.17
CA VAL A 9 -1.80 -7.52 2.61
C VAL A 9 -2.55 -8.74 3.12
N CYS A 10 -3.85 -8.84 2.88
CA CYS A 10 -4.65 -9.97 3.37
C CYS A 10 -4.94 -11.04 2.31
N GLY A 11 -4.59 -10.81 1.04
CA GLY A 11 -4.90 -11.76 -0.03
C GLY A 11 -6.38 -11.87 -0.39
N ASN A 12 -7.27 -11.15 0.29
CA ASN A 12 -8.70 -11.18 -0.01
C ASN A 12 -8.99 -10.56 -1.38
N SER A 13 -9.94 -11.17 -2.09
CA SER A 13 -10.46 -10.62 -3.34
C SER A 13 -11.57 -9.61 -3.05
N TYR A 14 -11.51 -8.45 -3.69
CA TYR A 14 -12.47 -7.36 -3.54
C TYR A 14 -12.79 -6.73 -4.89
N GLU A 15 -13.96 -6.10 -4.99
CA GLU A 15 -14.39 -5.42 -6.20
C GLU A 15 -13.96 -3.96 -6.19
N TYR A 16 -13.25 -3.54 -7.24
CA TYR A 16 -12.81 -2.17 -7.42
C TYR A 16 -13.35 -1.62 -8.74
N CYS A 17 -13.96 -0.43 -8.71
CA CYS A 17 -14.40 0.27 -9.91
C CYS A 17 -13.76 1.65 -9.99
N GLY A 18 -12.70 1.79 -10.79
CA GLY A 18 -11.99 3.07 -10.96
C GLY A 18 -12.72 4.11 -11.82
N HIS A 19 -13.97 3.87 -12.21
CA HIS A 19 -14.77 4.76 -13.07
C HIS A 19 -16.20 4.94 -12.56
N CYS A 20 -16.55 4.35 -11.42
CA CYS A 20 -17.85 4.51 -10.82
C CYS A 20 -17.79 5.71 -9.87
N ASP A 21 -18.66 6.71 -10.02
CA ASP A 21 -18.64 7.94 -9.21
C ASP A 21 -18.70 7.67 -7.69
N LYS A 22 -19.40 6.61 -7.28
CA LYS A 22 -19.45 6.13 -5.88
C LYS A 22 -18.09 5.69 -5.32
N GLN A 23 -17.12 5.43 -6.19
CA GLN A 23 -15.75 5.07 -5.87
C GLN A 23 -14.73 6.03 -6.50
N ALA A 24 -15.14 7.10 -7.18
CA ALA A 24 -14.22 8.02 -7.85
C ALA A 24 -13.40 8.84 -6.83
N SER A 25 -13.96 9.08 -5.64
CA SER A 25 -13.25 9.58 -4.46
C SER A 25 -12.52 8.48 -3.67
N ASN A 26 -12.57 7.22 -4.11
CA ASN A 26 -11.71 6.19 -3.56
C ASN A 26 -10.33 6.32 -4.16
N ASN A 27 -9.49 7.02 -3.41
CA ASN A 27 -8.05 7.12 -3.54
C ASN A 27 -7.39 5.90 -4.20
N THR A 28 -6.41 6.18 -5.06
CA THR A 28 -5.54 5.24 -5.80
C THR A 28 -5.02 4.05 -4.99
N TRP A 29 -4.96 4.16 -3.66
CA TRP A 29 -4.58 3.06 -2.77
C TRP A 29 -5.53 1.85 -2.85
N LYS A 30 -6.82 2.02 -3.16
CA LYS A 30 -7.77 0.90 -3.34
C LYS A 30 -7.46 0.03 -4.57
N LEU A 31 -6.43 0.34 -5.36
CA LEU A 31 -5.91 -0.57 -6.38
C LEU A 31 -5.14 -1.76 -5.77
N ASN A 32 -4.56 -1.56 -4.59
CA ASN A 32 -3.66 -2.52 -3.93
C ASN A 32 -4.25 -3.07 -2.62
N TYR A 33 -5.06 -2.28 -1.92
CA TYR A 33 -5.60 -2.64 -0.60
C TYR A 33 -7.12 -2.71 -0.61
N CYS A 34 -7.68 -3.73 0.04
CA CYS A 34 -9.13 -3.89 0.16
C CYS A 34 -9.75 -2.95 1.21
N SER A 35 -8.95 -2.48 2.17
CA SER A 35 -9.39 -1.66 3.30
C SER A 35 -8.31 -0.67 3.71
N GLU A 36 -8.71 0.38 4.42
CA GLU A 36 -7.79 1.38 4.96
C GLU A 36 -6.88 0.77 6.03
N ASN A 37 -7.39 -0.19 6.79
CA ASN A 37 -6.61 -0.99 7.73
C ASN A 37 -5.45 -1.73 7.03
N CYS A 38 -5.72 -2.42 5.92
CA CYS A 38 -4.67 -3.08 5.14
C CYS A 38 -3.65 -2.07 4.59
N ARG A 39 -4.11 -0.90 4.12
CA ARG A 39 -3.21 0.16 3.66
C ARG A 39 -2.28 0.63 4.77
N GLU A 40 -2.79 0.84 5.98
CA GLU A 40 -1.99 1.37 7.09
C GLU A 40 -1.02 0.32 7.65
N ILE A 41 -1.43 -0.95 7.75
CA ILE A 41 -0.52 -2.06 8.09
C ILE A 41 0.67 -2.09 7.13
N PHE A 42 0.39 -2.04 5.82
CA PHE A 42 1.46 -2.02 4.82
C PHE A 42 2.34 -0.79 4.96
N ARG A 43 1.75 0.40 5.17
CA ARG A 43 2.49 1.65 5.34
C ARG A 43 3.43 1.60 6.54
N ILE A 44 2.98 1.10 7.69
CA ILE A 44 3.83 0.94 8.88
C ILE A 44 4.96 -0.05 8.59
N CYS A 45 4.66 -1.20 7.97
CA CYS A 45 5.68 -2.18 7.61
C CYS A 45 6.73 -1.59 6.66
N SER A 46 6.31 -0.87 5.60
CA SER A 46 7.23 -0.24 4.65
C SER A 46 8.07 0.86 5.30
N LYS A 47 7.48 1.67 6.18
CA LYS A 47 8.23 2.69 6.93
C LYS A 47 9.26 2.06 7.88
N PHE A 48 8.87 0.97 8.55
CA PHE A 48 9.77 0.23 9.43
C PHE A 48 10.94 -0.41 8.65
N GLU A 49 10.66 -1.05 7.51
CA GLU A 49 11.69 -1.60 6.62
C GLU A 49 12.61 -0.51 6.05
N GLY A 50 12.04 0.65 5.74
CA GLY A 50 12.77 1.85 5.34
C GLY A 50 13.49 2.58 6.47
N LYS A 51 13.43 2.08 7.71
CA LYS A 51 14.00 2.71 8.92
C LYS A 51 13.52 4.16 9.15
N LEU A 52 12.33 4.49 8.67
CA LEU A 52 11.71 5.82 8.78
C LEU A 52 10.94 6.03 10.08
N ILE A 53 10.66 4.95 10.81
CA ILE A 53 9.98 4.98 12.11
C ILE A 53 10.69 4.05 13.07
N SER A 54 10.63 4.39 14.35
CA SER A 54 11.14 3.53 15.41
C SER A 54 10.26 2.29 15.60
N ILE A 55 10.82 1.27 16.27
CA ILE A 55 10.11 0.03 16.59
C ILE A 55 8.94 0.29 17.53
N GLU A 56 9.09 1.26 18.44
CA GLU A 56 8.06 1.64 19.40
C GLU A 56 6.87 2.29 18.68
N GLU A 57 7.13 3.25 17.79
CA GLU A 57 6.09 3.86 16.95
C GLU A 57 5.40 2.83 16.05
N ALA A 58 6.18 1.90 15.47
CA ALA A 58 5.63 0.82 14.65
C ALA A 58 4.73 -0.12 15.46
N LYS A 59 5.13 -0.49 16.68
CA LYS A 59 4.32 -1.29 17.61
C LYS A 59 3.05 -0.56 18.02
N GLU A 60 3.15 0.71 18.39
CA GLU A 60 1.99 1.51 18.79
C GLU A 60 0.99 1.62 17.62
N GLY A 61 1.49 1.91 16.41
CA GLY A 61 0.66 1.96 15.21
C GLY A 61 -0.03 0.63 14.91
N LEU A 62 0.71 -0.49 15.00
CA LEU A 62 0.14 -1.83 14.78
C LEU A 62 -0.85 -2.24 15.87
N SER A 63 -0.67 -1.78 17.12
CA SER A 63 -1.58 -2.11 18.23
C SER A 63 -2.98 -1.52 18.07
N LYS A 64 -3.08 -0.38 17.37
CA LYS A 64 -4.35 0.30 17.06
C LYS A 64 -5.08 -0.33 15.86
N LEU A 65 -4.42 -1.20 15.11
CA LEU A 65 -4.93 -1.80 13.88
C LEU A 65 -5.36 -3.25 14.08
N TYR A 66 -6.36 -3.68 13.31
CA TYR A 66 -6.81 -5.07 13.37
C TYR A 66 -5.95 -5.94 12.45
N ILE A 67 -5.09 -6.75 13.05
CA ILE A 67 -4.26 -7.73 12.36
C ILE A 67 -5.10 -9.00 12.19
N GLY A 68 -5.71 -9.17 11.02
CA GLY A 68 -6.43 -10.40 10.69
C GLY A 68 -5.52 -11.63 10.65
N LYS A 69 -6.08 -12.83 10.85
CA LYS A 69 -5.33 -14.09 10.73
C LYS A 69 -4.82 -14.34 9.31
N ASP A 70 -5.56 -13.88 8.31
CA ASP A 70 -5.27 -14.11 6.89
C ASP A 70 -4.42 -12.97 6.31
N ILE A 71 -3.18 -12.83 6.78
CA ILE A 71 -2.20 -11.88 6.21
C ILE A 71 -1.19 -12.65 5.35
N GLN A 72 -0.77 -12.04 4.25
CA GLN A 72 0.28 -12.57 3.39
C GLN A 72 1.58 -12.70 4.18
N LYS A 73 2.28 -13.81 3.93
CA LYS A 73 3.48 -14.21 4.68
C LYS A 73 4.53 -13.10 4.80
N SER A 74 4.77 -12.34 3.72
CA SER A 74 5.73 -11.22 3.71
C SER A 74 5.40 -10.16 4.75
N VAL A 75 4.15 -9.71 4.80
CA VAL A 75 3.70 -8.71 5.77
C VAL A 75 3.67 -9.29 7.18
N ALA A 76 3.22 -10.54 7.32
CA ALA A 76 3.19 -11.23 8.61
C ALA A 76 4.59 -11.39 9.23
N ASP A 77 5.61 -11.66 8.41
CA ASP A 77 6.99 -11.78 8.86
C ASP A 77 7.53 -10.44 9.36
N THR A 78 7.24 -9.33 8.69
CA THR A 78 7.64 -7.98 9.13
C THR A 78 6.90 -7.55 10.39
N VAL A 79 5.59 -7.80 10.47
CA VAL A 79 4.80 -7.56 11.70
C VAL A 79 5.35 -8.36 12.88
N ARG A 80 5.70 -9.64 12.66
CA ARG A 80 6.29 -10.49 13.70
C ARG A 80 7.63 -9.93 14.18
N LYS A 81 8.51 -9.51 13.26
CA LYS A 81 9.78 -8.86 13.61
C LYS A 81 9.55 -7.62 14.46
N ILE A 82 8.60 -6.76 14.09
CA ILE A 82 8.28 -5.56 14.86
C ILE A 82 7.83 -5.95 16.27
N MET A 83 6.90 -6.90 16.40
CA MET A 83 6.35 -7.32 17.70
C MET A 83 7.38 -8.02 18.60
N GLU A 84 8.19 -8.93 18.05
CA GLU A 84 9.18 -9.73 18.79
C GLU A 84 10.45 -8.96 19.14
N TYR A 85 10.73 -7.83 18.46
CA TYR A 85 11.97 -7.09 18.69
C TYR A 85 12.03 -6.61 20.15
N LYS A 86 13.02 -7.12 20.88
CA LYS A 86 13.42 -6.63 22.20
C LYS A 86 14.22 -5.36 21.98
N SER A 87 13.71 -4.24 22.47
CA SER A 87 14.37 -2.93 22.39
C SER A 87 15.80 -3.03 22.90
N SER A 88 16.74 -3.01 21.96
CA SER A 88 18.15 -2.83 22.21
C SER A 88 18.64 -2.03 21.01
N VAL A 89 19.04 -0.80 21.30
CA VAL A 89 19.60 0.22 20.39
C VAL A 89 18.56 1.10 19.68
N VAL A 90 18.45 2.30 20.25
CA VAL A 90 17.94 3.54 19.68
C VAL A 90 18.88 3.98 18.55
N GLU A 91 18.33 4.27 17.38
CA GLU A 91 18.88 5.31 16.51
C GLU A 91 17.70 5.98 15.80
N THR A 92 17.33 7.14 16.34
CA THR A 92 16.45 8.13 15.73
C THR A 92 17.12 8.63 14.45
N VAL A 93 16.45 8.48 13.31
CA VAL A 93 16.79 9.25 12.12
C VAL A 93 15.53 9.98 11.69
N GLU A 94 15.39 11.21 12.18
CA GLU A 94 14.56 12.22 11.55
C GLU A 94 15.14 12.49 10.16
N GLU A 95 14.41 12.19 9.10
CA GLU A 95 14.59 12.91 7.85
C GLU A 95 13.23 13.12 7.16
N SER A 96 12.76 14.36 7.26
CA SER A 96 11.61 14.90 6.54
C SER A 96 11.79 14.73 5.04
N ILE A 97 10.98 13.88 4.41
CA ILE A 97 10.92 13.80 2.95
C ILE A 97 9.82 14.74 2.46
N GLU A 98 10.20 15.98 2.13
CA GLU A 98 9.49 16.78 1.14
C GLU A 98 9.62 16.06 -0.22
N GLN A 99 8.51 15.56 -0.76
CA GLN A 99 8.49 15.09 -2.15
C GLN A 99 8.02 16.24 -3.06
N PRO A 100 8.84 16.76 -3.99
CA PRO A 100 8.31 17.47 -5.14
C PRO A 100 7.62 16.45 -6.03
N ILE A 101 6.32 16.64 -6.24
CA ILE A 101 5.50 15.80 -7.11
C ILE A 101 5.85 16.16 -8.55
N GLU A 102 6.70 15.35 -9.21
CA GLU A 102 6.98 15.54 -10.63
C GLU A 102 5.77 15.05 -11.47
N GLU A 103 5.10 15.99 -12.14
CA GLU A 103 3.94 15.75 -13.00
C GLU A 103 4.30 14.83 -14.18
N ILE A 104 4.00 13.54 -14.07
CA ILE A 104 4.05 12.64 -15.23
C ILE A 104 2.78 12.87 -16.06
N LYS A 105 2.86 13.75 -17.06
CA LYS A 105 1.80 13.92 -18.08
C LYS A 105 1.63 12.62 -18.88
N PRO A 106 0.42 12.04 -19.01
CA PRO A 106 0.23 10.83 -19.78
C PRO A 106 0.28 11.13 -21.29
N LYS A 107 1.33 10.65 -21.98
CA LYS A 107 1.33 10.59 -23.45
C LYS A 107 0.40 9.48 -23.93
N ARG A 108 -0.86 9.84 -24.22
CA ARG A 108 -1.74 9.02 -25.06
C ARG A 108 -1.15 8.92 -26.46
N SER A 109 -0.75 7.73 -26.92
CA SER A 109 -0.60 7.46 -28.35
C SER A 109 -1.68 6.48 -28.82
N ARG A 110 -2.62 6.99 -29.61
CA ARG A 110 -3.61 6.19 -30.35
C ARG A 110 -2.87 5.45 -31.46
N ARG A 111 -2.78 4.11 -31.42
CA ARG A 111 -2.43 3.32 -32.60
C ARG A 111 -3.59 3.36 -33.60
N ARG A 112 -3.46 4.14 -34.68
CA ARG A 112 -4.31 4.00 -35.87
C ARG A 112 -3.88 2.74 -36.61
N ARG A 113 -4.79 1.78 -36.74
CA ARG A 113 -4.66 0.59 -37.57
C ARG A 113 -4.97 1.01 -39.00
N ASN A 114 -3.97 1.12 -39.86
CA ASN A 114 -4.21 1.28 -41.30
C ASN A 114 -4.65 -0.07 -41.86
N LYS A 115 -5.86 -0.11 -42.43
CA LYS A 115 -6.37 -1.23 -43.23
C LYS A 115 -5.93 -0.97 -44.67
N SER A 116 -4.96 -1.73 -45.14
CA SER A 116 -4.67 -1.81 -46.58
C SER A 116 -5.84 -2.54 -47.24
N ILE A 117 -6.43 -1.92 -48.26
CA ILE A 117 -7.38 -2.56 -49.18
C ILE A 117 -6.61 -2.63 -50.50
N GLU A 118 -6.39 -3.85 -50.98
CA GLU A 118 -6.07 -4.13 -52.40
C GLU A 118 -7.34 -4.00 -53.25
#